data_AF-A0A2R6JKC7-F1
#
_entry.id   AF-A0A2R6JKC7-F1
#
_cell.length_a   1.000
_cell.length_b   1.000
_cell.length_c   1.000
_cell.angle_alpha   90.00
_cell.angle_beta   90.00
_cell.angle_gamma   90.00
#
_symmetry.space_group_name_H-M   'P 1'
#
loop_
_entity.id
_entity.type
_entity.pdbx_description
1 polymer ?
#
loop_
_entity_poly.entity_id
_entity_poly.type
_entity_poly.pdbx_seq_one_letter_code
_entity_poly.pdbx_strand_id
1 'polypeptide(L)'
;MSEDNRDTDASGPGDPDPGKAAVRHVLQEVFPDRLEASVIGSTSRDGTVLVGVKAAPRGYFSTAKYALVTVDAAGQVVDAESTTRGDVARELGGADE
;
A
#
# COMPACT_ATOMS: atom_id res chain seq x y z
N MET A 1 -29.83 -15.09 -26.61
CA MET A 1 -29.24 -13.93 -25.90
C MET A 1 -29.23 -14.29 -24.43
N SER A 2 -28.11 -14.82 -23.93
CA SER A 2 -27.86 -15.04 -22.50
C SER A 2 -26.35 -15.20 -22.34
N GLU A 3 -25.61 -14.09 -22.45
CA GLU A 3 -24.21 -14.08 -22.03
C GLU A 3 -24.18 -13.81 -20.54
N ASP A 4 -23.71 -14.83 -19.85
CA ASP A 4 -23.45 -14.97 -18.42
C ASP A 4 -22.51 -13.84 -17.98
N ASN A 5 -23.10 -12.72 -17.56
CA ASN A 5 -22.37 -11.55 -17.12
C ASN A 5 -21.91 -11.82 -15.69
N ARG A 6 -20.79 -12.55 -15.54
CA ARG A 6 -20.13 -12.77 -14.26
C ARG A 6 -19.83 -11.42 -13.63
N ASP A 7 -20.67 -11.09 -12.65
CA ASP A 7 -20.39 -10.15 -11.56
C ASP A 7 -18.94 -10.31 -11.14
N THR A 8 -18.10 -9.39 -11.62
CA THR A 8 -16.76 -9.16 -11.07
C THR A 8 -16.96 -8.31 -9.83
N ASP A 9 -17.61 -8.92 -8.83
CA ASP A 9 -17.63 -8.48 -7.44
C ASP A 9 -16.21 -8.68 -6.88
N ALA A 10 -15.31 -7.75 -7.24
CA ALA A 10 -14.03 -7.60 -6.58
C ALA A 10 -14.15 -6.46 -5.57
N SER A 11 -15.13 -6.52 -4.65
CA SER A 11 -15.21 -5.70 -3.44
C SER A 11 -16.40 -6.15 -2.58
N GLY A 12 -16.36 -7.38 -2.06
CA GLY A 12 -17.19 -7.73 -0.91
C GLY A 12 -16.89 -6.75 0.25
N PRO A 13 -17.90 -6.23 0.99
CA PRO A 13 -17.74 -5.23 2.03
C PRO A 13 -17.11 -5.81 3.34
N GLY A 14 -16.01 -6.52 3.23
CA GLY A 14 -15.37 -7.22 4.35
C GLY A 14 -13.96 -7.75 4.09
N ASP A 15 -13.42 -7.70 2.87
CA ASP A 15 -12.02 -8.05 2.64
C ASP A 15 -11.11 -6.94 3.18
N PRO A 16 -10.20 -7.24 4.12
CA PRO A 16 -9.31 -6.24 4.66
C PRO A 16 -8.23 -5.98 3.61
N ASP A 17 -8.51 -5.04 2.70
CA ASP A 17 -7.57 -4.65 1.66
C ASP A 17 -6.26 -4.15 2.31
N PRO A 18 -5.14 -4.89 2.16
CA PRO A 18 -3.90 -4.57 2.85
C PRO A 18 -3.36 -3.21 2.39
N GLY A 19 -3.65 -2.82 1.13
CA GLY A 19 -3.33 -1.52 0.59
C GLY A 19 -4.02 -0.37 1.33
N LYS A 20 -5.33 -0.50 1.56
CA LYS A 20 -6.12 0.51 2.27
C LYS A 20 -5.73 0.61 3.75
N ALA A 21 -5.47 -0.51 4.41
CA ALA A 21 -4.96 -0.54 5.77
C ALA A 21 -3.60 0.18 5.87
N ALA A 22 -2.69 -0.11 4.94
CA ALA A 22 -1.36 0.50 4.87
C ALA A 22 -1.44 2.01 4.61
N VAL A 23 -2.23 2.46 3.64
CA VAL A 23 -2.41 3.89 3.33
C VAL A 23 -2.95 4.64 4.55
N ARG A 24 -3.96 4.08 5.23
CA ARG A 24 -4.53 4.69 6.44
C ARG A 24 -3.50 4.82 7.54
N HIS A 25 -2.74 3.76 7.81
CA HIS A 25 -1.70 3.76 8.84
C HIS A 25 -0.57 4.75 8.51
N VAL A 26 -0.14 4.81 7.24
CA VAL A 26 0.89 5.76 6.79
C VAL A 26 0.43 7.21 6.96
N LEU A 27 -0.83 7.53 6.65
CA LEU A 27 -1.34 8.90 6.83
C LEU A 27 -1.63 9.26 8.28
N GLN A 28 -1.78 8.30 9.19
CA GLN A 28 -2.10 8.58 10.60
C GLN A 28 -0.85 8.55 11.50
N GLU A 29 0.07 7.62 11.27
CA GLU A 29 1.17 7.33 12.19
C GLU A 29 2.53 7.70 11.59
N VAL A 30 2.79 7.35 10.34
CA VAL A 30 4.12 7.53 9.71
C VAL A 30 4.31 8.96 9.18
N PHE A 31 3.33 9.47 8.44
CA PHE A 31 3.36 10.77 7.78
C PHE A 31 2.05 11.57 8.01
N PRO A 32 1.73 11.94 9.26
CA PRO A 32 0.49 12.67 9.58
C PRO A 32 0.35 14.06 8.94
N ASP A 33 1.44 14.64 8.44
CA ASP A 33 1.42 15.91 7.71
C ASP A 33 0.94 15.77 6.25
N ARG A 34 0.84 14.53 5.74
CA ARG A 34 0.47 14.25 4.35
C ARG A 34 -1.05 14.10 4.22
N LEU A 35 -1.57 14.59 3.09
CA LEU A 35 -3.00 14.57 2.80
C LEU A 35 -3.42 13.34 1.99
N GLU A 36 -2.53 12.87 1.13
CA GLU A 36 -2.81 11.81 0.19
C GLU A 36 -1.64 10.82 0.16
N ALA A 37 -1.98 9.53 0.06
CA ALA A 37 -1.02 8.47 -0.15
C ALA A 37 -1.63 7.41 -1.06
N SER A 38 -0.78 6.68 -1.76
CA SER A 38 -1.19 5.65 -2.72
C SER A 38 -0.24 4.47 -2.66
N VAL A 39 -0.79 3.28 -2.85
CA VAL A 39 0.01 2.07 -2.98
C VAL A 39 0.76 2.10 -4.31
N ILE A 40 2.07 1.89 -4.26
CA ILE A 40 2.93 1.80 -5.47
C ILE A 40 3.27 0.36 -5.83
N GLY A 41 3.03 -0.58 -4.92
CA GLY A 41 3.14 -2.01 -5.16
C GLY A 41 2.99 -2.79 -3.86
N SER A 42 2.80 -4.09 -3.99
CA SER A 42 2.72 -5.00 -2.86
C SER A 42 3.28 -6.36 -3.25
N THR A 43 3.89 -7.05 -2.29
CA THR A 43 4.40 -8.41 -2.47
C THR A 43 4.08 -9.25 -1.24
N SER A 44 3.82 -10.53 -1.41
CA SER A 44 3.58 -11.44 -0.29
C SER A 44 4.91 -12.00 0.21
N ARG A 45 5.17 -11.89 1.51
CA ARG A 45 6.42 -12.32 2.16
C ARG A 45 6.11 -13.06 3.46
N ASP A 46 6.55 -14.32 3.54
CA ASP A 46 6.46 -15.13 4.77
C ASP A 46 5.06 -15.19 5.41
N GLY A 47 3.99 -15.23 4.59
CA GLY A 47 2.61 -15.26 5.08
C GLY A 47 2.02 -13.88 5.45
N THR A 48 2.77 -12.81 5.22
CA THR A 48 2.32 -11.41 5.31
C THR A 48 2.36 -10.74 3.94
N VAL A 49 1.77 -9.56 3.82
CA VAL A 49 1.79 -8.72 2.62
C VAL A 49 2.58 -7.46 2.92
N LEU A 50 3.70 -7.30 2.23
CA LEU A 50 4.49 -6.07 2.25
C LEU A 50 3.93 -5.10 1.22
N VAL A 51 3.56 -3.91 1.64
CA VAL A 51 2.92 -2.87 0.83
C VAL A 51 3.82 -1.64 0.79
N GLY A 52 4.22 -1.23 -0.41
CA GLY A 52 4.90 0.04 -0.63
C GLY A 52 3.89 1.16 -0.80
N VAL A 53 4.01 2.20 0.02
CA VAL A 53 3.12 3.37 0.01
C VAL A 53 3.91 4.61 -0.35
N LYS A 54 3.41 5.37 -1.33
CA LYS A 54 3.90 6.70 -1.69
C LYS A 54 2.95 7.75 -1.11
N ALA A 55 3.43 8.54 -0.17
CA ALA A 55 2.71 9.71 0.33
C ALA A 55 3.02 10.93 -0.53
N ALA A 56 1.97 11.49 -1.12
CA ALA A 56 2.06 12.66 -1.97
C ALA A 56 2.53 13.88 -1.16
N PRO A 57 3.33 14.75 -1.78
CA PRO A 57 3.77 15.97 -1.12
C PRO A 57 2.62 16.94 -0.86
N ARG A 58 2.69 17.64 0.27
CA ARG A 58 1.76 18.73 0.57
C ARG A 58 2.28 20.02 -0.10
N GLY A 59 1.66 20.42 -1.20
CA GLY A 59 2.00 21.62 -1.96
C GLY A 59 3.15 21.47 -2.97
N TYR A 60 3.47 22.56 -3.67
CA TYR A 60 4.31 22.57 -4.88
C TYR A 60 5.82 22.27 -4.65
N PHE A 61 6.31 22.39 -3.41
CA PHE A 61 7.76 22.30 -3.08
C PHE A 61 8.15 21.07 -2.25
N SER A 62 7.19 20.24 -1.84
CA SER A 62 7.50 19.04 -1.06
C SER A 62 7.87 17.87 -1.97
N THR A 63 8.83 17.05 -1.55
CA THR A 63 9.14 15.76 -2.21
C THR A 63 8.18 14.68 -1.70
N ALA A 64 7.81 13.74 -2.57
CA ALA A 64 7.05 12.56 -2.14
C ALA A 64 7.83 11.76 -1.09
N LYS A 65 7.11 11.22 -0.09
CA LYS A 65 7.69 10.32 0.90
C LYS A 65 7.24 8.88 0.62
N TYR A 66 8.05 7.93 1.05
CA TYR A 66 7.81 6.51 0.81
C TYR A 66 7.81 5.79 2.15
N ALA A 67 6.99 4.76 2.26
CA ALA A 67 6.92 3.88 3.41
C ALA A 67 6.73 2.43 2.95
N LEU A 68 7.26 1.51 3.74
CA LEU A 68 6.97 0.09 3.65
C LEU A 68 6.07 -0.28 4.82
N VAL A 69 5.02 -1.03 4.53
CA VAL A 69 4.04 -1.46 5.53
C VAL A 69 3.83 -2.95 5.40
N THR A 70 4.03 -3.68 6.48
CA THR A 70 3.76 -5.11 6.54
C THR A 70 2.37 -5.31 7.13
N VAL A 71 1.54 -6.04 6.39
CA VAL A 71 0.17 -6.36 6.75
C VAL A 71 0.04 -7.86 6.91
N ASP A 72 -0.56 -8.34 8.00
CA ASP A 72 -0.76 -9.78 8.20
C ASP A 72 -1.94 -10.34 7.39
N ALA A 73 -2.16 -11.66 7.45
CA ALA A 73 -3.24 -12.33 6.74
C ALA A 73 -4.66 -11.93 7.20
N ALA A 74 -4.81 -11.41 8.42
CA ALA A 74 -6.04 -10.79 8.92
C ALA A 74 -6.19 -9.32 8.48
N GLY A 75 -5.22 -8.79 7.73
CA GLY A 75 -5.24 -7.44 7.18
C GLY A 75 -4.93 -6.33 8.20
N GLN A 76 -4.23 -6.66 9.29
CA GLN A 76 -3.74 -5.68 10.27
C GLN A 76 -2.31 -5.28 9.96
N VAL A 77 -1.98 -4.01 10.19
CA VAL A 77 -0.62 -3.52 10.06
C VAL A 77 0.20 -4.01 11.26
N VAL A 78 1.21 -4.83 10.99
CA VAL A 78 2.11 -5.38 12.02
C VAL A 78 3.43 -4.64 12.10
N ASP A 79 3.82 -3.98 11.00
CA ASP A 79 5.03 -3.16 10.93
C ASP A 79 4.87 -2.06 9.88
N ALA A 80 5.44 -0.88 10.14
CA ALA A 80 5.44 0.23 9.20
C ALA A 80 6.66 1.13 9.40
N GLU A 81 7.42 1.37 8.33
CA GLU A 81 8.60 2.22 8.38
C GLU A 81 8.64 3.22 7.21
N SER A 82 9.17 4.42 7.49
CA SER A 82 9.48 5.38 6.45
C SER A 82 10.76 4.98 5.73
N THR A 83 10.73 4.98 4.41
CA THR A 83 11.87 4.56 3.60
C THR A 83 12.04 5.45 2.37
N THR A 84 12.93 5.08 1.47
CA THR A 84 13.16 5.76 0.20
C THR A 84 12.50 4.99 -0.96
N ARG A 85 12.30 5.66 -2.09
CA ARG A 85 11.78 5.00 -3.31
C ARG A 85 12.63 3.80 -3.71
N GLY A 86 13.95 3.91 -3.57
CA GLY A 86 14.89 2.86 -3.97
C GLY A 86 14.74 1.60 -3.11
N ASP A 87 14.60 1.76 -1.80
CA ASP A 87 14.35 0.64 -0.89
C ASP A 87 12.96 0.03 -1.10
N VAL A 88 11.91 0.83 -1.34
CA VAL A 88 10.61 0.25 -1.70
C VAL A 88 10.71 -0.61 -2.95
N ALA A 89 11.35 -0.09 -4.01
CA ALA A 89 11.54 -0.85 -5.24
C ALA A 89 12.34 -2.14 -4.99
N ARG A 90 13.42 -2.07 -4.19
CA ARG A 90 14.25 -3.21 -3.84
C ARG A 90 13.47 -4.28 -3.04
N GLU A 91 12.74 -3.88 -2.01
CA GLU A 91 12.01 -4.79 -1.12
C GLU A 91 10.75 -5.37 -1.78
N LEU A 92 10.09 -4.63 -2.67
CA LEU A 92 8.98 -5.14 -3.46
C LEU A 92 9.43 -6.09 -4.60
N GLY A 93 10.71 -6.46 -4.63
CA GLY A 93 11.24 -7.43 -5.57
C GLY A 93 11.66 -6.84 -6.91
N GLY A 94 11.98 -5.54 -6.94
CA GLY A 94 12.60 -4.79 -8.04
C GLY A 94 12.77 -5.58 -9.32
N ALA A 95 11.67 -5.75 -10.06
CA ALA A 95 11.75 -6.04 -11.48
C ALA A 95 12.29 -4.75 -12.11
N ASP A 96 13.61 -4.70 -12.19
CA ASP A 96 14.33 -3.87 -13.15
C ASP A 96 13.76 -4.20 -14.54
N GLU A 97 13.23 -3.18 -15.21
CA GLU A 97 12.89 -3.19 -16.64
C GLU A 97 14.09 -2.62 -17.42
#